data_AF-A0A7J8T076-F1
#
_entry.id   AF-A0A7J8T076-F1
#
_cell.length_a   1.000
_cell.length_b   1.000
_cell.length_c   1.000
_cell.angle_alpha   90.00
_cell.angle_beta   90.00
_cell.angle_gamma   90.00
#
_symmetry.space_group_name_H-M   'P 1'
#
loop_
_entity.id
_entity.type
_entity.pdbx_description
1 polymer ?
#
loop_
_entity_poly.entity_id
_entity_poly.type
_entity_poly.pdbx_seq_one_letter_code
_entity_poly.pdbx_strand_id
1 'polypeptide(L)'
;NDPNRYGTPPASKSAIDALPSVKIAKNNLNSEFNQCAVCMDEFEEGAEAKQMPCKHLYHKDCILPWLELHNSCPVCRHELPTDDPDYERRVRGAQATGGGNDGDRSGSGDNPQTRQEDLD
;
A
#
# COMPACT_ATOMS: atom_id res chain seq x y z
N ASN A 1 6.93 14.42 14.74
CA ASN A 1 5.78 13.55 15.08
C ASN A 1 4.68 13.98 14.14
N ASP A 2 4.53 13.28 13.00
CA ASP A 2 3.63 13.71 11.92
C ASP A 2 2.20 13.20 12.21
N PRO A 3 1.25 14.09 12.53
CA PRO A 3 -0.13 13.72 12.89
C PRO A 3 -0.98 13.33 11.68
N ASN A 4 -0.42 13.32 10.46
CA ASN A 4 -1.11 12.99 9.22
C ASN A 4 -0.93 11.51 8.81
N ARG A 5 -0.39 10.68 9.73
CA ARG A 5 -0.21 9.24 9.50
C ARG A 5 -1.44 8.38 9.76
N TYR A 6 -2.56 8.96 10.20
CA TYR A 6 -3.85 8.27 10.29
C TYR A 6 -4.54 8.26 8.91
N GLY A 7 -3.87 7.70 7.90
CA GLY A 7 -4.21 7.88 6.48
C GLY A 7 -5.06 6.79 5.85
N THR A 8 -5.31 5.68 6.56
CA THR A 8 -6.09 4.54 6.03
C THR A 8 -7.16 4.18 7.06
N PRO A 9 -8.44 4.13 6.68
CA PRO A 9 -9.47 3.59 7.53
C PRO A 9 -9.23 2.09 7.75
N PRO A 10 -9.77 1.53 8.85
CA PRO A 10 -9.72 0.11 9.09
C PRO A 10 -10.37 -0.66 7.94
N ALA A 11 -9.90 -1.88 7.69
CA ALA A 11 -10.62 -2.79 6.80
C ALA A 11 -11.99 -3.13 7.41
N SER A 12 -13.00 -3.38 6.56
CA SER A 12 -14.28 -3.88 7.05
C SER A 12 -14.07 -5.18 7.81
N LYS A 13 -14.69 -5.35 8.98
CA LYS A 13 -14.70 -6.65 9.68
C LYS A 13 -15.16 -7.78 8.78
N SER A 14 -16.13 -7.50 7.89
CA SER A 14 -16.58 -8.43 6.85
C SER A 14 -15.47 -8.79 5.86
N ALA A 15 -14.65 -7.82 5.42
CA ALA A 15 -13.54 -8.07 4.51
C ALA A 15 -12.43 -8.90 5.18
N ILE A 16 -12.16 -8.63 6.46
CA ILE A 16 -11.21 -9.38 7.27
C ILE A 16 -11.67 -10.83 7.47
N ASP A 17 -12.94 -11.04 7.80
CA ASP A 17 -13.50 -12.38 7.99
C ASP A 17 -13.58 -13.16 6.67
N ALA A 18 -13.95 -12.48 5.58
CA ALA A 18 -14.00 -13.01 4.24
C ALA A 18 -12.62 -13.39 3.66
N LEU A 19 -11.50 -13.04 4.34
CA LEU A 19 -10.19 -13.52 3.93
C LEU A 19 -10.13 -15.05 3.98
N PRO A 20 -9.65 -15.71 2.90
CA PRO A 20 -9.51 -17.16 2.88
C PRO A 20 -8.60 -17.63 4.01
N SER A 21 -9.14 -18.47 4.88
CA SER A 21 -8.37 -19.18 5.91
C SER A 21 -7.72 -20.41 5.29
N VAL A 22 -6.40 -20.42 5.25
CA VAL A 22 -5.60 -21.53 4.76
C VAL A 22 -5.02 -22.26 5.96
N LYS A 23 -5.26 -23.58 6.03
CA LYS A 23 -4.61 -24.42 7.03
C LYS A 23 -3.22 -24.78 6.55
N ILE A 24 -2.23 -24.49 7.38
CA ILE A 24 -0.84 -24.77 7.05
C ILE A 24 -0.59 -26.28 7.19
N ALA A 25 -0.42 -26.97 6.07
CA ALA A 25 -0.06 -28.38 6.05
C ALA A 25 1.47 -28.56 6.03
N LYS A 26 1.98 -29.72 6.46
CA LYS A 26 3.42 -30.08 6.40
C LYS A 26 4.08 -29.80 5.06
N ASN A 27 3.34 -30.00 3.96
CA ASN A 27 3.83 -29.75 2.61
C ASN A 27 4.04 -28.25 2.31
N ASN A 28 3.26 -27.38 2.94
CA ASN A 28 3.43 -25.94 2.80
C ASN A 28 4.65 -25.48 3.59
N LEU A 29 4.91 -25.98 4.80
CA LEU A 29 6.03 -25.57 5.67
C LEU A 29 7.43 -25.58 5.00
N ASN A 30 7.62 -26.35 3.92
CA ASN A 30 8.88 -26.37 3.17
C ASN A 30 9.03 -25.23 2.14
N SER A 31 8.01 -24.39 1.95
CA SER A 31 8.10 -23.20 1.09
C SER A 31 8.68 -22.00 1.85
N GLU A 32 9.47 -21.17 1.17
CA GLU A 32 10.08 -19.95 1.71
C GLU A 32 9.06 -18.88 2.14
N PHE A 33 7.77 -19.11 1.88
CA PHE A 33 6.66 -18.19 2.17
C PHE A 33 5.85 -18.56 3.44
N ASN A 34 6.37 -19.42 4.31
CA ASN A 34 5.67 -19.88 5.54
C ASN A 34 6.09 -19.12 6.80
N GLN A 35 6.60 -17.91 6.65
CA GLN A 35 6.93 -17.04 7.77
C GLN A 35 5.98 -15.86 7.79
N CYS A 36 5.39 -15.58 8.95
CA CYS A 36 4.55 -14.43 9.13
C CYS A 36 5.40 -13.16 9.17
N ALA A 37 5.25 -12.25 8.22
CA ALA A 37 6.05 -11.02 8.17
C ALA A 37 5.73 -10.01 9.30
N VAL A 38 4.73 -10.28 10.15
CA VAL A 38 4.36 -9.43 11.29
C VAL A 38 5.13 -9.82 12.54
N CYS A 39 5.06 -11.10 12.95
CA CYS A 39 5.79 -11.60 14.12
C CYS A 39 7.18 -12.17 13.77
N MET A 40 7.45 -12.38 12.48
CA MET A 40 8.66 -13.03 11.97
C MET A 40 8.81 -14.49 12.41
N ASP A 41 7.73 -15.15 12.82
CA ASP A 41 7.69 -16.58 13.16
C ASP A 41 7.17 -17.45 12.02
N GLU A 42 7.61 -18.71 12.02
CA GLU A 42 7.12 -19.76 11.13
C GLU A 42 5.71 -20.23 11.55
N PHE A 43 4.92 -20.65 10.57
CA PHE A 43 3.61 -21.25 10.85
C PHE A 43 3.76 -22.67 11.41
N GLU A 44 2.82 -23.08 12.27
CA GLU A 44 2.74 -24.46 12.75
C GLU A 44 1.87 -25.35 11.86
N GLU A 45 2.15 -26.66 11.84
CA GLU A 45 1.28 -27.63 11.15
C GLU A 45 -0.12 -27.63 11.78
N GLY A 46 -1.14 -27.40 10.96
CA GLY A 46 -2.52 -27.29 11.39
C GLY A 46 -2.92 -25.89 11.85
N ALA A 47 -2.00 -24.93 11.89
CA ALA A 47 -2.32 -23.54 12.20
C ALA A 47 -3.20 -22.92 11.11
N GLU A 48 -4.12 -22.04 11.54
CA GLU A 48 -4.95 -21.25 10.65
C GLU A 48 -4.25 -19.92 10.32
N ALA A 49 -3.79 -19.82 9.09
CA ALA A 49 -3.31 -18.57 8.51
C ALA A 49 -4.42 -17.92 7.67
N LYS A 50 -4.48 -16.59 7.66
CA LYS A 50 -5.31 -15.86 6.69
C LYS A 50 -4.45 -15.49 5.50
N GLN A 51 -4.96 -15.80 4.31
CA GLN A 51 -4.36 -15.42 3.04
C GLN A 51 -5.00 -14.13 2.53
N MET A 52 -4.16 -13.14 2.27
CA MET A 52 -4.56 -11.90 1.60
C MET A 52 -4.81 -12.14 0.11
N PRO A 53 -5.63 -11.30 -0.57
CA PRO A 53 -5.84 -11.39 -2.03
C PRO A 53 -4.56 -11.19 -2.85
N CYS A 54 -3.53 -10.57 -2.27
CA CYS A 54 -2.20 -10.45 -2.84
C CYS A 54 -1.30 -11.71 -2.64
N LYS A 55 -1.86 -12.81 -2.12
CA LYS A 55 -1.22 -14.11 -1.85
C LYS A 55 -0.24 -14.15 -0.66
N HIS A 56 -0.17 -13.11 0.15
CA HIS A 56 0.61 -13.13 1.39
C HIS A 56 -0.16 -13.81 2.53
N LEU A 57 0.55 -14.58 3.36
CA LEU A 57 0.01 -15.36 4.47
C LEU A 57 0.41 -14.74 5.80
N TYR A 58 -0.53 -14.71 6.75
CA TYR A 58 -0.30 -14.19 8.09
C TYR A 58 -1.06 -15.01 9.13
N HIS A 59 -0.56 -15.03 10.37
CA HIS A 59 -1.32 -15.61 11.48
C HIS A 59 -2.62 -14.83 11.64
N LYS A 60 -3.72 -15.55 11.91
CA LYS A 60 -4.99 -14.93 12.25
C LYS A 60 -4.81 -13.87 13.35
N ASP A 61 -4.09 -14.22 14.42
CA ASP A 61 -3.83 -13.30 15.54
C ASP A 61 -2.94 -12.10 15.18
N CYS A 62 -2.09 -12.19 14.16
CA CYS A 62 -1.21 -11.08 13.76
C CYS A 62 -1.88 -10.14 12.75
N ILE A 63 -2.67 -10.68 11.83
CA ILE A 63 -3.28 -9.89 10.75
C ILE A 63 -4.58 -9.21 11.16
N LEU A 64 -5.35 -9.81 12.08
CA LEU A 64 -6.57 -9.20 12.61
C LEU A 64 -6.31 -7.81 13.20
N PRO A 65 -5.43 -7.64 14.21
CA PRO A 65 -5.18 -6.32 14.79
C PRO A 65 -4.56 -5.36 13.78
N TRP A 66 -3.75 -5.86 12.84
CA TRP A 66 -3.20 -5.03 11.76
C TRP A 66 -4.32 -4.45 10.88
N LEU A 67 -5.28 -5.27 10.46
CA LEU A 67 -6.38 -4.85 9.60
C LEU A 67 -7.43 -3.96 10.31
N GLU A 68 -7.49 -4.04 11.64
CA GLU A 68 -8.26 -3.10 12.47
C GLU A 68 -7.63 -1.69 12.55
N LEU A 69 -6.36 -1.56 12.17
CA LEU A 69 -5.64 -0.27 12.13
C LEU A 69 -5.38 0.21 10.70
N HIS A 70 -5.10 -0.72 9.78
CA HIS A 70 -4.65 -0.47 8.42
C HIS A 70 -5.28 -1.47 7.45
N ASN A 71 -6.00 -1.00 6.43
CA ASN A 71 -6.52 -1.88 5.38
C ASN A 71 -5.46 -2.36 4.37
N SER A 72 -4.16 -2.12 4.60
CA SER A 72 -3.09 -2.41 3.63
C SER A 72 -2.21 -3.60 4.02
N CYS A 73 -1.78 -4.40 3.05
CA CYS A 73 -0.82 -5.48 3.24
C CYS A 73 0.56 -4.94 3.72
N PRO A 74 1.17 -5.47 4.79
CA PRO A 74 2.45 -4.98 5.28
C PRO A 74 3.62 -5.29 4.32
N VAL A 75 3.48 -6.27 3.42
CA VAL A 75 4.56 -6.65 2.48
C VAL A 75 4.46 -5.89 1.16
N CYS A 76 3.28 -5.86 0.54
CA CYS A 76 3.10 -5.29 -0.81
C CYS A 76 2.20 -4.05 -0.86
N ARG A 77 1.73 -3.56 0.30
CA ARG A 77 0.83 -2.41 0.42
C ARG A 77 -0.50 -2.53 -0.35
N HIS A 78 -0.90 -3.75 -0.70
CA HIS A 78 -2.20 -4.01 -1.31
C HIS A 78 -3.34 -3.67 -0.34
N GLU A 79 -4.25 -2.79 -0.76
CA GLU A 79 -5.36 -2.29 0.05
C GLU A 79 -6.58 -3.22 -0.06
N LEU A 80 -7.20 -3.51 1.08
CA LEU A 80 -8.47 -4.22 1.20
C LEU A 80 -9.65 -3.22 1.18
N PRO A 81 -10.83 -3.69 0.75
CA PRO A 81 -12.05 -2.90 0.84
C PRO A 81 -12.37 -2.54 2.30
N THR A 82 -12.89 -1.33 2.49
CA THR A 82 -13.29 -0.77 3.78
C THR A 82 -14.80 -0.51 3.79
N ASP A 83 -15.37 -0.31 4.98
CA ASP A 83 -16.82 -0.10 5.15
C ASP A 83 -17.20 1.37 4.89
N ASP A 84 -16.21 2.19 4.54
CA ASP A 84 -16.34 3.62 4.38
C ASP A 84 -16.46 3.94 2.88
N PRO A 85 -17.69 4.17 2.36
CA PRO A 85 -17.92 4.41 0.94
C PRO A 85 -17.28 5.73 0.48
N ASP A 86 -17.09 6.70 1.38
CA ASP A 86 -16.40 7.96 1.12
C ASP A 86 -14.90 7.74 0.88
N TYR A 87 -14.27 6.87 1.66
CA TYR A 87 -12.88 6.46 1.44
C TYR A 87 -12.74 5.64 0.16
N GLU A 88 -13.59 4.64 -0.08
CA GLU A 88 -13.55 3.85 -1.31
C GLU A 88 -13.70 4.72 -2.56
N ARG A 89 -14.53 5.78 -2.49
CA ARG A 89 -14.67 6.77 -3.57
C ARG A 89 -13.38 7.56 -3.80
N ARG A 90 -12.65 7.92 -2.74
CA ARG A 90 -11.36 8.63 -2.85
C ARG A 90 -10.26 7.72 -3.39
N VAL A 91 -10.16 6.47 -2.93
CA VAL A 91 -9.18 5.49 -3.43
C VAL A 91 -9.37 5.20 -4.91
N ARG A 92 -10.62 4.93 -5.33
CA ARG A 92 -10.94 4.74 -6.76
C ARG A 92 -10.79 6.02 -7.59
N GLY A 93 -11.02 7.20 -6.99
CA GLY A 93 -10.84 8.50 -7.62
C GLY A 93 -9.37 8.88 -7.84
N ALA A 94 -8.48 8.53 -6.91
CA ALA A 94 -7.04 8.80 -7.03
C ALA A 94 -6.35 7.99 -8.13
N GLN A 95 -6.87 6.81 -8.48
CA GLN A 95 -6.37 6.00 -9.60
C GLN A 95 -6.76 6.55 -10.99
N ALA A 96 -7.64 7.56 -11.08
CA ALA A 96 -8.11 8.12 -12.35
C ALA A 96 -7.26 9.28 -12.89
N THR A 97 -6.28 9.80 -12.15
CA THR A 97 -5.42 10.92 -12.61
C THR A 97 -3.92 10.61 -12.48
N GLY A 98 -3.48 9.52 -13.12
CA GLY A 98 -2.08 9.31 -13.47
C GLY A 98 -1.76 9.97 -14.81
N GLY A 99 -1.65 11.30 -14.83
CA GLY A 99 -1.34 12.06 -16.05
C GLY A 99 -1.24 13.56 -15.75
N GLY A 100 -0.10 13.96 -15.21
CA GLY A 100 0.24 15.36 -14.90
C GLY A 100 1.73 15.57 -15.04
N ASN A 101 2.25 15.22 -16.21
CA ASN A 101 3.60 15.53 -16.64
C ASN A 101 3.61 16.93 -17.26
N ASP A 102 3.68 17.94 -16.40
CA ASP A 102 4.04 19.31 -16.80
C ASP A 102 5.37 19.65 -16.16
N GLY A 103 6.43 19.23 -16.84
CA GLY A 103 7.77 19.72 -16.59
C GLY A 103 7.86 21.17 -17.04
N ASP A 104 7.65 22.11 -16.12
CA ASP A 104 8.08 23.49 -16.35
C ASP A 104 9.58 23.59 -16.10
N ARG A 105 10.35 23.33 -17.17
CA ARG A 105 11.74 23.76 -17.28
C ARG A 105 11.71 25.23 -17.69
N SER A 106 11.72 26.12 -16.70
CA SER A 106 12.07 27.52 -16.90
C SER A 106 13.57 27.64 -17.22
N GLY A 107 13.94 27.31 -18.46
CA GLY A 107 15.22 27.63 -19.08
C GLY A 107 15.09 28.94 -19.85
N SER A 108 15.31 30.08 -19.19
CA SER A 108 15.46 31.37 -19.87
C SER A 108 16.93 31.54 -20.27
N GLY A 109 17.26 31.07 -21.47
CA GLY A 109 18.40 31.58 -22.22
C GLY A 109 17.85 32.51 -23.29
N ASP A 110 18.24 33.78 -23.28
CA ASP A 110 18.36 34.66 -24.45
C ASP A 110 18.79 36.05 -23.94
N ASN A 111 20.10 36.32 -23.93
CA ASN A 111 20.63 37.69 -23.87
C ASN A 111 21.29 38.00 -25.22
N PRO A 112 20.57 38.60 -26.18
CA PRO A 112 21.16 39.03 -27.43
C PRO A 112 21.92 40.34 -27.24
N GLN A 113 23.20 40.24 -27.54
CA GLN A 113 24.15 41.33 -27.70
C GLN A 113 23.67 42.36 -28.75
N THR A 114 23.51 43.62 -28.36
CA THR A 114 23.51 44.76 -29.28
C THR A 114 24.53 45.81 -28.84
N ARG A 115 25.72 45.67 -29.44
CA ARG A 115 26.55 46.74 -30.05
C ARG A 115 25.66 47.88 -30.61
N GLN A 116 25.96 49.18 -30.64
CA GLN A 116 27.22 49.94 -30.79
C GLN A 116 26.87 51.47 -30.93
N GLU A 117 27.83 52.38 -30.66
CA GLU A 117 27.96 53.79 -31.18
C GLU A 117 26.92 54.84 -30.65
N ASP A 118 27.15 56.15 -30.45
CA ASP A 118 28.14 57.18 -30.83
C ASP A 118 27.64 58.57 -30.28
N LEU A 119 28.56 59.49 -29.89
CA LEU A 119 28.53 60.98 -29.71
C LEU A 119 27.29 61.72 -29.12
N ASP A 120 27.40 62.70 -28.20
CA ASP A 120 28.16 63.97 -28.22
C ASP A 120 28.48 64.46 -26.78
#